data_AF-A0A1I0BXH0-F1
#
_entry.id   AF-A0A1I0BXH0-F1
#
_cell.length_a   1.000
_cell.length_b   1.000
_cell.length_c   1.000
_cell.angle_alpha   90.00
_cell.angle_beta   90.00
_cell.angle_gamma   90.00
#
_symmetry.space_group_name_H-M   'P 1'
#
loop_
_entity.id
_entity.type
_entity.pdbx_description
1 polymer ?
#
loop_
_entity_poly.entity_id
_entity_poly.type
_entity_poly.pdbx_seq_one_letter_code
_entity_poly.pdbx_strand_id
1 'polypeptide(L)'
;MNDVPRIVGLMCTVLVVLYAARKITFRLELIRSSQEIGALPYEDSAIYKAAQAFASGRPADEVKQGLSGSYQLNPGDAERIIAAALPNRADVDGGYGAFLQAVNDVLGGDVYQRTLFRES
;
A
#
# COMPACT_ATOMS: atom_id res chain seq x y z
N MET A 1 35.31 -21.04 -24.27
CA MET A 1 35.22 -21.34 -22.83
C MET A 1 34.08 -20.50 -22.28
N ASN A 2 33.06 -21.13 -21.69
CA ASN A 2 31.71 -20.58 -21.53
C ASN A 2 31.57 -19.69 -20.29
N ASP A 3 32.37 -18.63 -20.19
CA ASP A 3 32.44 -17.79 -18.98
C ASP A 3 31.40 -16.66 -18.97
N VAL A 4 30.97 -16.19 -20.14
CA VAL A 4 29.94 -15.15 -20.30
C VAL A 4 28.59 -15.53 -19.65
N PRO A 5 28.01 -16.73 -19.89
CA PRO A 5 26.73 -17.08 -19.25
C PRO A 5 26.84 -17.24 -17.73
N ARG A 6 28.01 -17.62 -17.19
CA ARG A 6 28.26 -17.69 -15.74
C ARG A 6 28.28 -16.31 -15.10
N ILE A 7 28.94 -15.35 -15.72
CA ILE A 7 29.04 -13.98 -15.21
C ILE A 7 27.66 -13.30 -15.23
N VAL A 8 26.88 -13.47 -16.30
CA VAL A 8 25.52 -12.92 -16.39
C VAL A 8 24.60 -13.53 -15.34
N GLY A 9 24.66 -14.86 -15.13
CA GLY A 9 23.89 -15.53 -14.09
C GLY A 9 24.23 -15.06 -12.68
N LEU A 10 25.51 -14.79 -12.41
CA LEU A 10 25.99 -14.27 -11.13
C LEU A 10 25.53 -12.83 -10.88
N MET A 11 25.52 -11.98 -11.92
CA MET A 11 24.98 -10.62 -11.83
C MET A 11 23.47 -10.62 -11.57
N CYS A 12 22.70 -11.49 -12.24
CA CYS A 12 21.27 -11.62 -11.98
C CYS A 12 20.97 -12.09 -10.55
N THR A 13 21.72 -13.06 -10.03
CA THR A 13 21.54 -13.53 -8.64
C THR A 13 21.93 -12.46 -7.63
N VAL A 14 23.03 -11.74 -7.84
CA VAL A 14 23.43 -10.61 -6.98
C VAL A 14 22.36 -9.51 -6.98
N LEU A 15 21.78 -9.18 -8.13
CA LEU A 15 20.70 -8.19 -8.21
C LEU A 15 19.43 -8.62 -7.46
N VAL A 16 19.04 -9.90 -7.56
CA VAL A 16 17.90 -10.44 -6.80
C VAL A 16 18.18 -10.42 -5.29
N VAL A 17 19.39 -10.80 -4.89
CA VAL A 17 19.80 -10.77 -3.46
C VAL A 17 19.86 -9.34 -2.94
N LEU A 18 20.41 -8.39 -3.70
CA LEU A 18 20.44 -6.97 -3.33
C LEU A 18 19.03 -6.37 -3.28
N TYR A 19 18.15 -6.74 -4.21
CA TYR A 19 16.75 -6.33 -4.19
C TYR A 19 16.01 -6.87 -2.97
N ALA A 20 16.19 -8.16 -2.65
CA ALA A 20 15.61 -8.77 -1.46
C ALA A 20 16.19 -8.17 -0.16
N ALA A 21 17.50 -7.96 -0.10
CA ALA A 21 18.17 -7.32 1.03
C ALA A 21 17.66 -5.89 1.24
N ARG A 22 17.54 -5.10 0.15
CA ARG A 22 16.95 -3.76 0.19
C ARG A 22 15.50 -3.79 0.66
N LYS A 23 14.70 -4.77 0.21
CA LYS A 23 13.32 -4.96 0.64
C LYS A 23 13.25 -5.28 2.14
N ILE A 24 14.18 -6.07 2.67
CA ILE A 24 14.25 -6.42 4.09
C ILE A 24 14.74 -5.23 4.93
N THR A 25 15.82 -4.54 4.54
CA THR A 25 16.29 -3.37 5.26
C THR A 25 15.27 -2.25 5.25
N PHE A 26 14.57 -2.02 4.14
CA PHE A 26 13.47 -1.06 4.08
C PHE A 26 12.32 -1.43 5.02
N ARG A 27 11.96 -2.72 5.12
CA ARG A 27 10.94 -3.20 6.07
C ARG A 27 11.39 -3.06 7.52
N LEU A 28 12.68 -3.26 7.81
CA LEU A 28 13.25 -3.12 9.15
C LEU A 28 13.42 -1.65 9.58
N GLU A 29 13.79 -0.80 8.63
CA GLU A 29 13.90 0.65 8.79
C GLU A 29 12.52 1.26 9.02
N LEU A 30 11.47 0.77 8.34
CA LEU A 30 10.08 1.13 8.60
C LEU A 30 9.63 0.80 10.03
N ILE A 31 10.01 -0.36 10.56
CA ILE A 31 9.69 -0.76 11.95
C ILE A 31 10.47 0.12 12.96
N ARG A 32 11.75 0.41 12.73
CA ARG A 32 12.52 1.34 13.58
C ARG A 32 11.97 2.77 13.52
N SER A 33 11.67 3.27 12.33
CA SER A 33 11.08 4.59 12.13
C SER A 33 9.69 4.69 12.77
N SER A 34 8.89 3.62 12.80
CA SER A 34 7.60 3.62 13.49
C SER A 34 7.71 3.77 15.02
N GLN A 35 8.85 3.42 15.61
CA GLN A 35 9.07 3.49 17.06
C GLN A 35 9.75 4.80 17.49
N GLU A 36 10.46 5.49 16.60
CA GLU A 36 11.12 6.77 16.91
C GLU A 36 10.38 8.02 16.36
N ILE A 37 9.46 7.87 15.40
CA ILE A 37 8.88 9.00 14.67
C ILE A 37 7.38 9.12 14.95
N GLY A 38 7.03 9.72 16.09
CA GLY A 38 5.72 10.33 16.33
C GLY A 38 5.45 11.58 15.46
N ALA A 39 5.97 11.63 14.23
CA ALA A 39 5.90 12.79 13.35
C ALA A 39 5.87 12.36 11.86
N LEU A 40 4.66 11.94 11.43
CA LEU A 40 4.11 12.08 10.08
C LEU A 40 5.00 11.61 8.91
N PRO A 41 4.87 10.37 8.41
CA PRO A 41 4.97 10.18 6.98
C PRO A 41 3.78 10.92 6.34
N TYR A 42 3.98 11.49 5.17
CA TYR A 42 2.99 12.27 4.41
C TYR A 42 1.80 11.36 4.00
N GLU A 43 0.91 11.03 4.95
CA GLU A 43 -0.31 10.29 4.70
C GLU A 43 -1.21 11.15 3.83
N ASP A 44 -1.57 10.63 2.66
CA ASP A 44 -2.50 11.31 1.78
C ASP A 44 -3.91 11.17 2.39
N SER A 45 -4.41 12.26 2.98
CA SER A 45 -5.76 12.30 3.55
C SER A 45 -6.86 11.92 2.55
N ALA A 46 -6.59 11.94 1.24
CA ALA A 46 -7.50 11.44 0.21
C ALA A 46 -7.74 9.93 0.33
N ILE A 47 -6.72 9.14 0.72
CA ILE A 47 -6.84 7.69 0.91
C ILE A 47 -7.80 7.37 2.05
N TYR A 48 -7.67 8.04 3.19
CA TYR A 48 -8.57 7.85 4.33
C TYR A 48 -10.01 8.28 4.01
N LYS A 49 -10.18 9.39 3.27
CA LYS A 49 -11.50 9.82 2.78
C LYS A 49 -12.11 8.81 1.81
N ALA A 50 -11.32 8.24 0.90
CA ALA A 50 -11.76 7.20 -0.02
C ALA A 50 -12.13 5.91 0.72
N ALA A 51 -11.34 5.52 1.72
CA ALA A 51 -11.63 4.37 2.59
C ALA A 51 -12.95 4.57 3.37
N GLN A 52 -13.20 5.77 3.89
CA GLN A 52 -14.45 6.10 4.57
C GLN A 52 -15.64 6.13 3.60
N ALA A 53 -15.44 6.67 2.39
CA ALA A 53 -16.45 6.63 1.32
C ALA A 53 -16.80 5.17 0.95
N PHE A 54 -15.79 4.31 0.86
CA PHE A 54 -15.99 2.88 0.61
C PHE A 54 -16.80 2.20 1.73
N ALA A 55 -16.41 2.45 2.99
CA ALA A 55 -17.06 1.90 4.18
C ALA A 55 -18.50 2.38 4.38
N SER A 56 -18.80 3.61 3.98
CA SER A 56 -20.16 4.17 4.01
C SER A 56 -21.06 3.66 2.87
N GLY A 57 -20.58 2.74 2.05
CA GLY A 57 -21.39 2.13 1.00
C GLY A 57 -21.56 2.99 -0.25
N ARG A 58 -20.72 4.02 -0.45
CA ARG A 58 -20.76 4.84 -1.66
C ARG A 58 -20.37 4.04 -2.91
N PRO A 59 -20.92 4.38 -4.09
CA PRO A 59 -20.62 3.67 -5.33
C PRO A 59 -19.11 3.72 -5.66
N ALA A 60 -18.63 2.65 -6.30
CA ALA A 60 -17.22 2.49 -6.62
C ALA A 60 -16.66 3.67 -7.44
N ASP A 61 -17.46 4.27 -8.32
CA ASP A 61 -17.03 5.42 -9.14
C ASP A 61 -16.71 6.67 -8.30
N GLU A 62 -17.46 6.92 -7.23
CA GLU A 62 -17.17 8.03 -6.30
C GLU A 62 -15.88 7.75 -5.51
N VAL A 63 -15.68 6.50 -5.09
CA VAL A 63 -14.46 6.08 -4.39
C VAL A 63 -13.25 6.18 -5.33
N LYS A 64 -13.40 5.79 -6.60
CA LYS A 64 -12.36 5.95 -7.64
C LYS A 64 -11.98 7.42 -7.80
N GLN A 65 -12.95 8.32 -7.89
CA GLN A 65 -12.67 9.76 -8.01
C GLN A 65 -11.88 10.30 -6.80
N GLY A 66 -12.18 9.81 -5.59
CA GLY A 66 -11.41 10.13 -4.39
C GLY A 66 -9.95 9.65 -4.47
N LEU A 67 -9.71 8.48 -5.05
CA LEU A 67 -8.37 7.91 -5.24
C LEU A 67 -7.59 8.60 -6.38
N SER A 68 -8.27 9.05 -7.43
CA SER A 68 -7.65 9.76 -8.58
C SER A 68 -6.97 11.07 -8.19
N GLY A 69 -7.33 11.65 -7.04
CA GLY A 69 -6.67 12.84 -6.49
C GLY A 69 -5.36 12.54 -5.75
N SER A 70 -5.04 11.27 -5.51
CA SER A 70 -3.83 10.90 -4.79
C SER A 70 -2.60 10.90 -5.69
N TYR A 71 -1.55 11.59 -5.25
CA TYR A 71 -0.27 11.62 -5.94
C TYR A 71 0.50 10.30 -5.84
N GLN A 72 0.06 9.39 -4.96
CA GLN A 72 0.73 8.11 -4.69
C GLN A 72 0.21 6.98 -5.60
N LEU A 73 -0.90 7.19 -6.32
CA LEU A 73 -1.58 6.15 -7.10
C LEU A 73 -1.45 6.40 -8.60
N ASN A 74 -1.19 5.34 -9.37
CA ASN A 74 -1.17 5.41 -10.83
C ASN A 74 -2.59 5.27 -11.41
N PRO A 75 -2.81 5.75 -12.65
CA PRO A 75 -4.05 5.50 -13.39
C PRO A 75 -4.20 3.99 -13.68
N GLY A 76 -4.91 3.29 -12.81
CA GLY A 76 -5.12 1.83 -12.83
C GLY A 76 -5.09 1.20 -11.44
N ASP A 77 -4.44 1.86 -10.48
CA ASP A 77 -4.33 1.40 -9.11
C ASP A 77 -5.67 1.48 -8.36
N ALA A 78 -6.46 2.53 -8.62
CA ALA A 78 -7.77 2.71 -8.02
C ALA A 78 -8.75 1.54 -8.29
N GLU A 79 -8.69 0.98 -9.50
CA GLU A 79 -9.54 -0.16 -9.86
C GLU A 79 -9.08 -1.45 -9.16
N ARG A 80 -7.77 -1.66 -9.04
CA ARG A 80 -7.21 -2.80 -8.31
C ARG A 80 -7.52 -2.74 -6.82
N ILE A 81 -7.42 -1.55 -6.21
CA ILE A 81 -7.76 -1.32 -4.80
C ILE A 81 -9.23 -1.67 -4.54
N ILE A 82 -10.13 -1.15 -5.36
CA ILE A 82 -11.57 -1.39 -5.19
C ILE A 82 -11.93 -2.84 -5.44
N ALA A 83 -11.36 -3.49 -6.47
CA ALA A 83 -11.60 -4.89 -6.75
C ALA A 83 -11.13 -5.80 -5.60
N ALA A 84 -9.99 -5.47 -4.97
CA ALA A 84 -9.47 -6.22 -3.82
C ALA A 84 -10.28 -5.96 -2.53
N ALA A 85 -10.80 -4.75 -2.34
CA ALA A 85 -11.58 -4.38 -1.17
C ALA A 85 -13.05 -4.80 -1.24
N LEU A 86 -13.63 -4.89 -2.45
CA LEU A 86 -15.05 -5.18 -2.69
C LEU A 86 -15.60 -6.40 -1.92
N PRO A 87 -14.90 -7.54 -1.84
CA PRO A 87 -15.38 -8.73 -1.13
C PRO A 87 -15.59 -8.51 0.37
N ASN A 88 -14.85 -7.56 0.95
CA ASN A 88 -14.84 -7.28 2.38
C ASN A 88 -15.76 -6.10 2.75
N ARG A 89 -16.58 -5.61 1.82
CA ARG A 89 -17.50 -4.48 2.05
C ARG A 89 -18.60 -4.78 3.07
N ALA A 90 -18.85 -6.06 3.34
CA ALA A 90 -19.80 -6.53 4.35
C ALA A 90 -19.16 -6.71 5.74
N ASP A 91 -17.87 -6.40 5.90
CA ASP A 91 -17.21 -6.46 7.20
C ASP A 91 -17.80 -5.46 8.20
N VAL A 92 -17.52 -5.68 9.49
CA VAL A 92 -18.04 -4.87 10.61
C VAL A 92 -17.69 -3.38 10.47
N ASP A 93 -16.59 -3.05 9.79
CA ASP A 93 -16.15 -1.68 9.52
C ASP A 93 -16.53 -1.19 8.10
N GLY A 94 -17.46 -1.88 7.41
CA GLY A 94 -17.83 -1.59 6.02
C GLY A 94 -16.73 -1.92 5.00
N GLY A 95 -15.68 -2.63 5.41
CA GLY A 95 -14.50 -2.92 4.59
C GLY A 95 -13.46 -1.81 4.61
N TYR A 96 -13.54 -0.87 5.57
CA TYR A 96 -12.56 0.21 5.73
C TYR A 96 -11.12 -0.31 5.86
N GLY A 97 -10.89 -1.27 6.76
CA GLY A 97 -9.56 -1.86 6.94
C GLY A 97 -9.08 -2.62 5.72
N ALA A 98 -9.96 -3.39 5.09
CA ALA A 98 -9.64 -4.12 3.87
C ALA A 98 -9.28 -3.18 2.70
N PHE A 99 -9.91 -2.01 2.64
CA PHE A 99 -9.59 -0.97 1.67
C PHE A 99 -8.19 -0.38 1.89
N LEU A 100 -7.86 0.00 3.14
CA LEU A 100 -6.51 0.50 3.46
C LEU A 100 -5.44 -0.56 3.21
N GLN A 101 -5.74 -1.83 3.50
CA GLN A 101 -4.85 -2.93 3.20
C GLN A 101 -4.65 -3.14 1.69
N ALA A 102 -5.71 -3.03 0.89
CA ALA A 102 -5.60 -3.06 -0.57
C ALA A 102 -4.77 -1.89 -1.13
N VAL A 103 -4.85 -0.70 -0.51
CA VAL A 103 -3.98 0.43 -0.85
C VAL A 103 -2.52 0.12 -0.52
N ASN A 104 -2.24 -0.41 0.68
CA ASN A 104 -0.90 -0.80 1.09
C ASN A 104 -0.30 -1.88 0.17
N ASP A 105 -1.11 -2.85 -0.26
CA ASP A 105 -0.68 -3.90 -1.18
C ASP A 105 -0.28 -3.33 -2.55
N VAL A 106 -1.00 -2.32 -3.03
CA VAL A 106 -0.69 -1.65 -4.30
C VAL A 106 0.53 -0.73 -4.18
N LEU A 107 0.67 -0.02 -3.08
CA LEU A 107 1.84 0.82 -2.78
C LEU A 107 3.08 -0.02 -2.39
N GLY A 108 2.90 -1.30 -2.10
CA GLY A 108 3.97 -2.22 -1.73
C GLY A 108 4.50 -2.02 -0.31
N GLY A 109 3.75 -1.37 0.58
CA GLY A 109 4.15 -1.08 1.95
C GLY A 109 2.97 -0.75 2.88
N ASP A 110 3.13 -1.02 4.18
CA ASP A 110 2.15 -0.71 5.22
C ASP A 110 2.19 0.77 5.61
N VAL A 111 1.76 1.63 4.68
CA VAL A 111 1.75 3.09 4.85
C VAL A 111 0.51 3.53 5.64
N TYR A 112 -0.65 2.96 5.32
CA TYR A 112 -1.93 3.33 5.92
C TYR A 112 -2.33 2.32 6.97
N GLN A 113 -2.54 2.79 8.20
CA GLN A 113 -2.96 1.92 9.29
C GLN A 113 -4.45 2.06 9.53
N ARG A 114 -5.07 0.99 10.05
CA ARG A 114 -6.40 1.08 10.68
C ARG A 114 -6.25 1.83 12.00
N THR A 115 -6.00 3.13 11.95
CA THR A 115 -6.12 4.00 13.11
C THR A 115 -7.61 4.08 13.44
N LEU A 116 -8.00 3.43 14.54
CA LEU A 116 -9.26 3.70 15.21
C LEU A 116 -9.35 5.22 15.38
N PHE A 117 -10.31 5.85 14.68
CA PHE A 117 -10.76 7.19 15.01
C PHE A 117 -11.17 7.14 16.49
N ARG A 118 -10.26 7.52 17.38
CA ARG A 118 -10.57 7.76 18.76
C ARG A 118 -11.33 9.08 18.75
N GLU A 119 -12.65 8.98 18.86
CA GLU A 119 -13.54 10.10 19.12
C GLU A 119 -12.90 11.00 20.19
N SER A 120 -12.77 12.28 19.85
CA SER A 120 -12.51 13.36 20.79
C SER A 120 -13.53 14.46 20.57
#